data_AF-X1D4C4-F1
#
_entry.id   AF-X1D4C4-F1
#
_cell.length_a   1.000
_cell.length_b   1.000
_cell.length_c   1.000
_cell.angle_alpha   90.00
_cell.angle_beta   90.00
_cell.angle_gamma   90.00
#
_symmetry.space_group_name_H-M   'P 1'
#
loop_
_entity.id
_entity.type
_entity.pdbx_description
1 polymer ?
#
loop_
_entity_poly.entity_id
_entity_poly.type
_entity_poly.pdbx_seq_one_letter_code
_entity_poly.pdbx_strand_id
1 'polypeptide(L)'
;WSGGRLKLKVEKIDNVVQDFDMDSIAEGSFSYSYISKDDAWNKVKVQYIDPDQNYLKIFTIAEDKALQDKREEVEGCEGVVEKEVSLYGITRFSQASRIANMVLRSINAAPIGCAFRAGIRGIHCEPGDVVEVSHDVPNWTRKPFRVEFHTGM
;
A
#
# COMPACT_ATOMS: atom_id res chain seq x y z
N TRP A 1 -2.00 -17.73 5.74
CA TRP A 1 -1.87 -19.14 6.13
C TRP A 1 -1.92 -19.94 4.85
N SER A 2 -0.88 -20.72 4.53
CA SER A 2 -0.89 -21.62 3.36
C SER A 2 -0.27 -22.95 3.79
N GLY A 3 -1.03 -24.04 3.62
CA GLY A 3 -0.58 -25.39 3.97
C GLY A 3 -0.17 -25.59 5.43
N GLY A 4 -0.82 -24.91 6.38
CA GLY A 4 -0.51 -25.05 7.81
C GLY A 4 0.73 -24.30 8.30
N ARG A 5 1.40 -23.52 7.44
CA ARG A 5 2.63 -22.77 7.78
C ARG A 5 2.44 -21.26 7.71
N LEU A 6 3.13 -20.56 8.60
CA LEU A 6 3.33 -19.11 8.51
C LEU A 6 4.54 -18.84 7.61
N LYS A 7 4.33 -18.08 6.54
CA LYS A 7 5.39 -17.62 5.63
C LYS A 7 5.61 -16.13 5.86
N LEU A 8 6.86 -15.71 5.98
CA LEU A 8 7.25 -14.31 5.96
C LEU A 8 7.78 -14.00 4.57
N LYS A 9 7.03 -13.20 3.80
CA LYS A 9 7.45 -12.70 2.49
C LYS A 9 7.85 -11.23 2.64
N VAL A 10 9.03 -10.86 2.17
CA VAL A 10 9.47 -9.47 2.10
C VAL A 10 8.89 -8.85 0.83
N GLU A 11 8.40 -7.63 0.94
CA GLU A 11 7.95 -6.86 -0.22
C GLU A 11 9.14 -6.49 -1.12
N LYS A 12 9.10 -6.97 -2.35
CA LYS A 12 10.12 -6.75 -3.39
C LYS A 12 9.51 -6.91 -4.77
N ILE A 13 10.22 -6.46 -5.80
CA ILE A 13 9.88 -6.81 -7.19
C ILE A 13 9.87 -8.34 -7.28
N ASP A 14 8.77 -8.89 -7.80
CA ASP A 14 8.55 -10.33 -7.92
C ASP A 14 7.92 -10.66 -9.26
N ASN A 15 8.03 -11.92 -9.66
CA ASN A 15 7.46 -12.39 -10.92
C ASN A 15 5.94 -12.55 -10.81
N VAL A 16 5.27 -12.35 -11.93
CA VAL A 16 3.84 -12.63 -12.05
C VAL A 16 3.61 -14.13 -11.91
N VAL A 17 2.74 -14.50 -10.98
CA VAL A 17 2.42 -15.91 -10.67
C VAL A 17 1.15 -16.36 -11.40
N GLN A 18 0.24 -15.43 -11.68
CA GLN A 18 -1.06 -15.72 -12.31
C GLN A 18 -1.63 -14.49 -13.02
N ASP A 19 -2.37 -14.71 -14.09
CA ASP A 19 -3.17 -13.70 -14.79
C ASP A 19 -4.68 -13.89 -14.57
N PHE A 20 -5.38 -12.77 -14.47
CA PHE A 20 -6.83 -12.68 -14.38
C PHE A 20 -7.37 -11.75 -15.46
N ASP A 21 -8.26 -12.28 -16.27
CA ASP A 21 -9.00 -11.61 -17.33
C ASP A 21 -10.53 -11.73 -17.10
N MET A 22 -11.30 -11.18 -18.04
CA MET A 22 -12.78 -11.22 -18.03
C MET A 22 -13.35 -12.65 -17.98
N ASP A 23 -12.62 -13.65 -18.46
CA ASP A 23 -13.06 -15.06 -18.44
C ASP A 23 -12.81 -15.73 -17.09
N SER A 24 -11.77 -15.29 -16.37
CA SER A 24 -11.39 -15.83 -15.07
C SER A 24 -12.04 -15.11 -13.88
N ILE A 25 -12.47 -13.86 -14.07
CA ILE A 25 -13.14 -13.02 -13.08
C ILE A 25 -14.63 -13.31 -13.13
N ALA A 26 -15.23 -13.62 -11.98
CA ALA A 26 -16.66 -13.87 -11.90
C ALA A 26 -17.46 -12.60 -12.24
N GLU A 27 -18.45 -12.74 -13.12
CA GLU A 27 -19.29 -11.64 -13.58
C GLU A 27 -19.94 -10.89 -12.40
N GLY A 28 -19.93 -9.55 -12.48
CA GLY A 28 -20.49 -8.68 -11.45
C GLY A 28 -19.71 -8.63 -10.13
N SER A 29 -18.58 -9.33 -10.00
CA SER A 29 -17.78 -9.35 -8.77
C SER A 29 -16.66 -8.31 -8.72
N PHE A 30 -16.27 -7.75 -9.88
CA PHE A 30 -15.16 -6.82 -9.97
C PHE A 30 -15.52 -5.46 -9.38
N SER A 31 -14.62 -4.94 -8.55
CA SER A 31 -14.64 -3.59 -8.03
C SER A 31 -13.22 -3.05 -7.94
N TYR A 32 -13.07 -1.74 -8.06
CA TYR A 32 -11.79 -1.07 -7.88
C TYR A 32 -11.99 0.25 -7.15
N SER A 33 -10.94 0.68 -6.47
CA SER A 33 -10.88 1.96 -5.77
C SER A 33 -9.56 2.65 -6.07
N TYR A 34 -9.57 3.97 -5.92
CA TYR A 34 -8.41 4.81 -6.04
C TYR A 34 -8.39 5.76 -4.85
N ILE A 35 -7.22 5.93 -4.25
CA ILE A 35 -7.04 6.95 -3.21
C ILE A 35 -6.95 8.30 -3.92
N SER A 36 -7.90 9.19 -3.62
CA SER A 36 -7.93 10.52 -4.22
C SER A 36 -6.63 11.27 -3.92
N LYS A 37 -6.22 12.17 -4.81
CA LYS A 37 -5.05 12.99 -4.56
C LYS A 37 -5.24 13.87 -3.34
N ASP A 38 -6.46 14.24 -2.99
CA ASP A 38 -6.72 15.14 -1.86
C ASP A 38 -6.66 14.37 -0.53
N ASP A 39 -7.10 13.11 -0.52
CA ASP A 39 -7.05 12.23 0.67
C ASP A 39 -5.66 11.62 0.89
N ALA A 40 -4.76 11.71 -0.11
CA ALA A 40 -3.44 11.14 0.01
C ALA A 40 -2.59 11.89 1.04
N TRP A 41 -2.03 11.16 2.01
CA TRP A 41 -1.15 11.75 3.02
C TRP A 41 0.08 12.39 2.39
N ASN A 42 0.37 13.61 2.81
CA ASN A 42 1.52 14.40 2.37
C ASN A 42 2.49 14.69 3.53
N LYS A 43 2.18 14.18 4.74
CA LYS A 43 3.02 14.23 5.92
C LYS A 43 2.93 12.91 6.68
N VAL A 44 4.07 12.29 6.93
CA VAL A 44 4.16 11.04 7.69
C VAL A 44 5.03 11.25 8.93
N LYS A 45 4.48 10.92 10.09
CA LYS A 45 5.19 10.88 11.36
C LYS A 45 5.42 9.44 11.78
N VAL A 46 6.68 9.10 12.03
CA VAL A 46 7.05 7.80 12.60
C VAL A 46 7.51 8.02 14.03
N GLN A 47 6.79 7.43 14.99
CA GLN A 47 7.19 7.37 16.38
C GLN A 47 8.19 6.22 16.59
N TYR A 48 9.34 6.50 17.18
CA TYR A 48 10.39 5.53 17.49
C TYR A 48 11.00 5.80 18.88
N ILE A 49 11.79 4.87 19.40
CA ILE A 49 12.45 5.00 20.70
C ILE A 49 13.87 5.51 20.46
N ASP A 50 14.30 6.60 21.10
CA ASP A 50 15.64 7.14 20.90
C ASP A 50 16.55 6.90 22.13
N PRO A 51 17.56 6.02 22.03
CA PRO A 51 18.52 5.77 23.11
C PRO A 51 19.28 7.04 23.54
N ASP A 52 19.53 7.98 22.63
CA ASP A 52 20.25 9.23 22.92
C ASP A 52 19.37 10.24 23.68
N GLN A 53 18.05 10.01 23.70
CA GLN A 53 17.04 10.79 24.43
C GLN A 53 16.46 9.98 25.59
N ASN A 54 17.28 9.21 26.32
CA ASN A 54 16.85 8.39 27.46
C ASN A 54 15.72 7.39 27.12
N TYR A 55 15.76 6.80 25.91
CA TYR A 55 14.73 5.87 25.43
C TYR A 55 13.31 6.48 25.40
N LEU A 56 13.22 7.81 25.25
CA LEU A 56 11.94 8.48 25.05
C LEU A 56 11.36 8.14 23.67
N LYS A 57 10.03 8.16 23.59
CA LYS A 57 9.29 8.05 22.34
C LYS A 57 9.31 9.40 21.64
N ILE A 58 9.98 9.48 20.50
CA ILE A 58 10.07 10.70 19.71
C ILE A 58 9.63 10.44 18.27
N PHE A 59 9.45 11.52 17.51
CA PHE A 59 9.00 11.43 16.12
C PHE A 59 10.12 11.80 15.15
N THR A 60 10.16 11.10 14.03
CA THR A 60 10.76 11.61 12.78
C THR A 60 9.63 11.91 11.79
N ILE A 61 9.85 12.90 10.94
CA ILE A 61 8.87 13.40 9.99
C ILE A 61 9.42 13.27 8.57
N ALA A 62 8.58 12.83 7.64
CA ALA A 62 8.78 12.97 6.20
C ALA A 62 7.58 13.71 5.62
N GLU A 63 7.83 14.73 4.80
CA GLU A 63 6.78 15.62 4.29
C GLU A 63 7.06 16.02 2.84
N ASP A 64 6.00 16.18 2.06
CA ASP A 64 6.03 16.76 0.72
C ASP A 64 5.52 18.20 0.78
N LYS A 65 6.41 19.14 1.13
CA LYS A 65 6.07 20.56 1.26
C LYS A 65 5.53 21.15 -0.04
N ALA A 66 6.11 20.76 -1.18
CA ALA A 66 5.67 21.28 -2.46
C ALA A 66 4.22 20.87 -2.79
N LEU A 67 3.77 19.69 -2.31
CA LEU A 67 2.38 19.28 -2.42
C LEU A 67 1.48 19.99 -1.40
N GLN A 68 1.97 20.23 -0.18
CA GLN A 68 1.25 20.98 0.86
C GLN A 68 0.97 22.42 0.39
N ASP A 69 2.01 23.15 -0.02
CA ASP A 69 1.90 24.54 -0.50
C ASP A 69 0.87 24.65 -1.65
N LYS A 70 0.92 23.70 -2.60
CA LYS A 70 -0.04 23.65 -3.72
C LYS A 70 -1.48 23.39 -3.29
N ARG A 71 -1.69 22.60 -2.23
CA ARG A 71 -3.05 22.32 -1.73
C ARG A 71 -3.59 23.47 -0.91
N GLU A 72 -2.73 24.16 -0.16
CA GLU A 72 -3.12 25.36 0.59
C GLU A 72 -3.62 26.50 -0.33
N GLU A 73 -3.12 26.58 -1.56
CA GLU A 73 -3.60 27.51 -2.58
C GLU A 73 -5.00 27.17 -3.14
N VAL A 74 -5.50 25.94 -2.94
CA VAL A 74 -6.79 25.47 -3.47
C VAL A 74 -7.88 25.62 -2.40
N GLU A 75 -8.87 26.46 -2.69
CA GLU A 75 -10.01 26.67 -1.80
C GLU A 75 -10.77 25.36 -1.53
N GLY A 76 -10.97 25.03 -0.26
CA GLY A 76 -11.67 23.81 0.17
C GLY A 76 -10.80 22.55 0.24
N CYS A 77 -9.49 22.63 -0.01
CA CYS A 77 -8.56 21.50 0.14
C CYS A 77 -7.86 21.53 1.52
N GLU A 78 -7.70 20.37 2.15
CA GLU A 78 -6.86 20.25 3.35
C GLU A 78 -5.39 20.27 2.93
N GLY A 79 -4.70 21.37 3.25
CA GLY A 79 -3.30 21.58 2.88
C GLY A 79 -2.37 20.44 3.36
N VAL A 80 -2.55 20.01 4.62
CA VAL A 80 -1.74 18.97 5.25
C VAL A 80 -2.60 17.76 5.63
N VAL A 81 -2.30 16.61 5.03
CA VAL A 81 -2.92 15.33 5.38
C VAL A 81 -1.88 14.44 6.07
N GLU A 82 -2.07 14.23 7.37
CA GLU A 82 -1.10 13.59 8.26
C GLU A 82 -1.38 12.09 8.48
N LYS A 83 -0.33 11.27 8.41
CA LYS A 83 -0.34 9.86 8.82
C LYS A 83 0.66 9.62 9.93
N GLU A 84 0.21 9.02 11.02
CA GLU A 84 1.08 8.59 12.12
C GLU A 84 1.28 7.07 12.13
N VAL A 85 2.53 6.64 12.36
CA VAL A 85 2.93 5.23 12.46
C VAL A 85 3.81 5.05 13.71
N SER A 86 3.51 4.06 14.54
CA SER A 86 4.29 3.76 15.75
C SER A 86 5.15 2.52 15.58
N LEU A 87 6.48 2.66 15.73
CA LEU A 87 7.48 1.60 15.53
C LEU A 87 8.41 1.49 16.74
N TYR A 88 7.91 0.88 17.82
CA TYR A 88 8.66 0.76 19.08
C TYR A 88 9.84 -0.22 19.04
N GLY A 89 9.98 -1.01 17.97
CA GLY A 89 11.15 -1.86 17.75
C GLY A 89 12.35 -1.14 17.12
N ILE A 90 12.22 0.14 16.78
CA ILE A 90 13.26 0.91 16.09
C ILE A 90 13.91 1.86 17.07
N THR A 91 15.24 1.77 17.16
CA THR A 91 16.08 2.63 18.02
C THR A 91 16.98 3.60 17.26
N ARG A 92 16.96 3.56 15.92
CA ARG A 92 17.84 4.36 15.07
C ARG A 92 17.05 5.36 14.24
N PHE A 93 17.38 6.65 14.38
CA PHE A 93 16.78 7.75 13.60
C PHE A 93 16.76 7.47 12.10
N SER A 94 17.88 7.05 11.51
CA SER A 94 17.96 6.83 10.06
C SER A 94 17.07 5.68 9.56
N GLN A 95 16.79 4.68 10.40
CA GLN A 95 15.85 3.62 10.06
C GLN A 95 14.41 4.13 10.11
N ALA A 96 14.05 4.86 11.17
CA ALA A 96 12.72 5.48 11.31
C ALA A 96 12.45 6.47 10.15
N SER A 97 13.44 7.30 9.80
CA SER A 97 13.35 8.30 8.72
C SER A 97 13.18 7.66 7.34
N ARG A 98 13.86 6.52 7.08
CA ARG A 98 13.66 5.73 5.85
C ARG A 98 12.24 5.18 5.77
N ILE A 99 11.69 4.70 6.87
CA ILE A 99 10.32 4.17 6.89
C ILE A 99 9.30 5.29 6.70
N ALA A 100 9.51 6.46 7.31
CA ALA A 100 8.65 7.63 7.09
C ALA A 100 8.60 8.00 5.60
N ASN A 101 9.75 8.03 4.93
CA ASN A 101 9.84 8.28 3.49
C ASN A 101 9.20 7.16 2.64
N MET A 102 9.38 5.90 3.03
CA MET A 102 8.77 4.77 2.33
C MET A 102 7.25 4.85 2.37
N VAL A 103 6.67 5.10 3.55
CA VAL A 103 5.21 5.25 3.74
C VAL A 103 4.68 6.49 3.00
N LEU A 104 5.41 7.60 3.03
CA LEU A 104 5.02 8.81 2.28
C LEU A 104 4.95 8.54 0.77
N ARG A 105 5.87 7.74 0.24
CA ARG A 105 5.93 7.44 -1.20
C ARG A 105 4.98 6.31 -1.62
N SER A 106 4.64 5.39 -0.72
CA SER A 106 3.86 4.20 -1.07
C SER A 106 2.47 4.55 -1.59
N ILE A 107 1.82 5.57 -1.04
CA ILE A 107 0.49 6.01 -1.49
C ILE A 107 0.50 6.52 -2.93
N ASN A 108 1.56 7.23 -3.33
CA ASN A 108 1.70 7.73 -4.69
C ASN A 108 2.12 6.62 -5.67
N ALA A 109 2.86 5.62 -5.19
CA ALA A 109 3.33 4.51 -6.00
C ALA A 109 2.22 3.48 -6.30
N ALA A 110 1.35 3.22 -5.33
CA ALA A 110 0.27 2.23 -5.43
C ALA A 110 -1.08 2.78 -4.94
N PRO A 111 -1.68 3.76 -5.64
CA PRO A 111 -2.93 4.38 -5.19
C PRO A 111 -4.19 3.60 -5.56
N ILE A 112 -4.08 2.52 -6.34
CA ILE A 112 -5.21 1.77 -6.90
C ILE A 112 -5.29 0.39 -6.24
N GLY A 113 -6.47 0.05 -5.74
CA GLY A 113 -6.83 -1.30 -5.28
C GLY A 113 -7.93 -1.90 -6.14
N CYS A 114 -7.99 -3.22 -6.22
CA CYS A 114 -9.13 -3.93 -6.81
C CYS A 114 -9.50 -5.17 -5.99
N ALA A 115 -10.76 -5.56 -6.08
CA ALA A 115 -11.30 -6.75 -5.47
C ALA A 115 -12.23 -7.46 -6.46
N PHE A 116 -12.06 -8.77 -6.60
CA PHE A 116 -12.85 -9.60 -7.49
C PHE A 116 -12.94 -11.02 -6.94
N ARG A 117 -13.93 -11.79 -7.42
CA ARG A 117 -14.00 -13.23 -7.16
C ARG A 117 -13.47 -13.96 -8.38
N ALA A 118 -12.63 -14.97 -8.15
CA ALA A 118 -12.13 -15.86 -9.19
C ALA A 118 -12.51 -17.31 -8.87
N GLY A 119 -12.69 -18.11 -9.91
CA GLY A 119 -12.96 -19.55 -9.78
C GLY A 119 -11.69 -20.35 -9.44
N ILE A 120 -11.59 -21.56 -10.00
CA ILE A 120 -10.48 -22.48 -9.74
C ILE A 120 -9.09 -21.89 -10.04
N ARG A 121 -9.01 -20.93 -10.97
CA ARG A 121 -7.78 -20.21 -11.33
C ARG A 121 -7.21 -19.37 -10.18
N GLY A 122 -8.02 -19.01 -9.19
CA GLY A 122 -7.59 -18.24 -8.01
C GLY A 122 -7.09 -19.08 -6.84
N ILE A 123 -7.24 -20.41 -6.87
CA ILE A 123 -6.95 -21.29 -5.72
C ILE A 123 -5.47 -21.28 -5.33
N HIS A 124 -4.57 -21.11 -6.30
CA HIS A 124 -3.13 -21.15 -6.05
C HIS A 124 -2.56 -19.80 -5.59
N CYS A 125 -3.33 -18.72 -5.62
CA CYS A 125 -2.86 -17.39 -5.23
C CYS A 125 -2.75 -17.27 -3.71
N GLU A 126 -1.57 -16.92 -3.23
CA GLU A 126 -1.33 -16.63 -1.82
C GLU A 126 -1.21 -15.12 -1.59
N PRO A 127 -1.54 -14.62 -0.38
CA PRO A 127 -1.17 -13.26 0.01
C PRO A 127 0.34 -13.01 -0.21
N GLY A 128 0.65 -11.88 -0.83
CA GLY A 128 1.98 -11.44 -1.21
C GLY A 128 2.40 -11.76 -2.65
N ASP A 129 1.67 -12.62 -3.36
CA ASP A 129 1.95 -12.92 -4.78
C ASP A 129 1.62 -11.73 -5.69
N VAL A 130 2.31 -11.65 -6.83
CA VAL A 130 2.04 -10.65 -7.87
C VAL A 130 1.21 -11.30 -8.97
N VAL A 131 0.09 -10.67 -9.31
CA VAL A 131 -0.84 -11.14 -10.34
C VAL A 131 -1.07 -10.05 -11.37
N GLU A 132 -1.37 -10.43 -12.60
CA GLU A 132 -1.78 -9.51 -13.65
C GLU A 132 -3.30 -9.47 -13.74
N VAL A 133 -3.88 -8.27 -13.85
CA VAL A 133 -5.32 -8.09 -14.02
C VAL A 133 -5.59 -7.35 -15.33
N SER A 134 -6.45 -7.91 -16.16
CA SER A 134 -6.99 -7.32 -17.38
C SER A 134 -8.51 -7.21 -17.25
N HIS A 135 -9.04 -6.01 -17.39
CA HIS A 135 -10.48 -5.77 -17.25
C HIS A 135 -10.90 -4.58 -18.12
N ASP A 136 -12.04 -4.70 -18.79
CA ASP A 136 -12.59 -3.69 -19.70
C ASP A 136 -13.05 -2.39 -19.00
N VAL A 137 -13.75 -2.48 -17.87
CA VAL A 137 -14.29 -1.35 -17.10
C VAL A 137 -13.22 -0.30 -16.78
N PRO A 138 -12.05 -0.64 -16.19
CA PRO A 138 -10.98 0.32 -15.99
C PRO A 138 -9.98 0.38 -17.16
N ASN A 139 -10.24 -0.35 -18.25
CA ASN A 139 -9.37 -0.53 -19.42
C ASN A 139 -7.93 -0.95 -19.03
N TRP A 140 -7.82 -1.95 -18.14
CA TRP A 140 -6.52 -2.51 -17.75
C TRP A 140 -6.12 -3.64 -18.70
N THR A 141 -4.85 -3.65 -19.08
CA THR A 141 -4.22 -4.72 -19.84
C THR A 141 -2.99 -5.18 -19.08
N ARG A 142 -3.01 -6.43 -18.57
CA ARG A 142 -1.91 -7.06 -17.83
C ARG A 142 -1.33 -6.17 -16.72
N LYS A 143 -2.19 -5.47 -15.98
CA LYS A 143 -1.75 -4.54 -14.94
C LYS A 143 -1.32 -5.34 -13.70
N PRO A 144 -0.10 -5.16 -13.16
CA PRO A 144 0.36 -5.92 -12.01
C PRO A 144 -0.27 -5.41 -10.70
N PHE A 145 -0.72 -6.34 -9.87
CA PHE A 145 -1.22 -6.10 -8.51
C PHE A 145 -0.60 -7.10 -7.54
N ARG A 146 -0.40 -6.68 -6.29
CA ARG A 146 -0.01 -7.58 -5.20
C ARG A 146 -1.25 -8.02 -4.43
N VAL A 147 -1.38 -9.31 -4.17
CA VAL A 147 -2.50 -9.86 -3.41
C VAL A 147 -2.33 -9.53 -1.92
N GLU A 148 -3.20 -8.69 -1.36
CA GLU A 148 -3.19 -8.36 0.07
C GLU A 148 -4.04 -9.34 0.89
N PHE A 149 -5.22 -9.68 0.38
CA PHE A 149 -6.18 -10.54 1.07
C PHE A 149 -6.72 -11.60 0.12
N HIS A 150 -6.76 -12.84 0.60
CA HIS A 150 -7.32 -13.98 -0.12
C HIS A 150 -8.20 -14.78 0.84
N THR A 151 -9.49 -14.90 0.53
CA THR A 151 -10.43 -15.78 1.21
C THR A 151 -10.71 -16.97 0.30
N GLY A 152 -10.01 -18.08 0.54
CA GLY A 152 -10.41 -19.38 0.03
C GLY A 152 -11.46 -19.98 0.96
N MET A 153 -12.65 -20.28 0.43
CA MET A 153 -13.55 -21.28 1.01
C MET A 153 -13.33 -22.61 0.31
#